data_AF-A0A367QU96-F1
#
_entry.id   AF-A0A367QU96-F1
#
_cell.length_a   1.000
_cell.length_b   1.000
_cell.length_c   1.000
_cell.angle_alpha   90.00
_cell.angle_beta   90.00
_cell.angle_gamma   90.00
#
_symmetry.space_group_name_H-M   'P 1'
#
loop_
_entity.id
_entity.type
_entity.pdbx_description
1 polymer ?
#
loop_
_entity_poly.entity_id
_entity_poly.type
_entity_poly.pdbx_seq_one_letter_code
_entity_poly.pdbx_strand_id
1 'polypeptide(L)'
;MPESITVILEQFDPNKFTLEKVGFELSNKCFNVCGGWGGDDGLRYSYLYRRSWTTQEFRQELWQEIKQYLPRYKAGELKVYGEEPRWYRGRWFRSVMLLVEAAKKHGYVKLIYVDDRPHAEMIKRCVEWLLTQV
;
A
#
# COMPACT_ATOMS: atom_id res chain seq x y z
N MET A 1 1.77 14.65 23.25
CA MET A 1 2.02 14.84 21.80
C MET A 1 1.62 13.54 21.13
N PRO A 2 0.81 13.54 20.07
CA PRO A 2 0.52 12.29 19.36
C PRO A 2 1.84 11.70 18.87
N GLU A 3 2.07 10.41 19.14
CA GLU A 3 3.26 9.71 18.67
C GLU A 3 3.32 9.80 17.13
N SER A 4 4.51 10.08 16.60
CA SER A 4 4.70 10.18 15.15
C SER A 4 4.52 8.79 14.52
N ILE A 5 3.49 8.65 13.67
CA ILE A 5 3.23 7.41 12.93
C ILE A 5 4.40 7.16 11.96
N THR A 6 4.99 5.97 12.02
CA THR A 6 6.21 5.66 11.26
C THR A 6 5.91 4.81 10.01
N VAL A 7 6.37 5.24 8.84
CA VAL A 7 6.32 4.44 7.60
C VAL A 7 7.72 3.93 7.26
N ILE A 8 7.92 2.62 7.44
CA ILE A 8 9.21 1.95 7.26
C ILE A 8 9.24 1.36 5.85
N LEU A 9 10.33 1.60 5.13
CA LEU A 9 10.61 0.97 3.84
C LEU A 9 11.76 -0.03 4.03
N GLU A 10 11.54 -1.29 3.68
CA GLU A 10 12.51 -2.37 3.86
C GLU A 10 12.59 -3.21 2.58
N GLN A 11 13.81 -3.55 2.15
CA GLN A 11 13.99 -4.47 1.04
C GLN A 11 13.67 -5.89 1.51
N PHE A 12 12.99 -6.66 0.68
CA PHE A 12 12.69 -8.05 0.93
C PHE A 12 13.98 -8.85 1.21
N ASP A 13 13.96 -9.62 2.29
CA ASP A 13 15.04 -10.52 2.70
C ASP A 13 14.46 -11.91 2.96
N PRO A 14 14.76 -12.91 2.11
CA PRO A 14 14.19 -14.25 2.22
C PRO A 14 14.55 -14.96 3.54
N ASN A 15 15.58 -14.49 4.27
CA ASN A 15 15.94 -15.06 5.57
C ASN A 15 15.10 -14.53 6.73
N LYS A 16 14.40 -13.40 6.55
CA LYS A 16 13.58 -12.74 7.58
C LYS A 16 12.09 -12.96 7.42
N PHE A 17 11.64 -13.22 6.20
CA PHE A 17 10.22 -13.36 5.88
C PHE A 17 9.93 -14.81 5.49
N THR A 18 9.05 -15.48 6.24
CA THR A 18 8.53 -16.80 5.87
C THR A 18 7.52 -16.64 4.74
N LEU A 19 7.83 -17.22 3.59
CA LEU A 19 7.10 -17.02 2.35
C LEU A 19 5.87 -17.93 2.25
N GLU A 20 4.77 -17.51 2.86
CA GLU A 20 3.47 -17.97 2.39
C GLU A 20 3.10 -17.20 1.12
N LYS A 21 2.24 -17.76 0.26
CA LYS A 21 1.84 -17.25 -1.07
C LYS A 21 1.05 -15.92 -1.06
N VAL A 22 1.35 -15.02 -0.13
CA VAL A 22 0.72 -13.72 0.06
C VAL A 22 1.35 -12.69 -0.88
N GLY A 23 0.48 -11.99 -1.63
CA GLY A 23 0.92 -11.00 -2.63
C GLY A 23 0.99 -9.58 -2.11
N PHE A 24 0.15 -9.21 -1.14
CA PHE A 24 0.00 -7.83 -0.68
C PHE A 24 0.16 -7.70 0.84
N GLU A 25 -0.71 -8.32 1.64
CA GLU A 25 -0.63 -8.27 3.11
C GLU A 25 0.18 -9.47 3.63
N LEU A 26 1.35 -9.19 4.22
CA LEU A 26 2.24 -10.20 4.81
C LEU A 26 1.96 -10.40 6.31
N SER A 27 1.47 -9.34 6.96
CA SER A 27 0.86 -9.32 8.28
C SER A 27 0.01 -8.05 8.40
N ASN A 28 -0.71 -7.88 9.50
CA ASN A 28 -1.52 -6.70 9.80
C ASN A 28 -0.78 -5.33 9.74
N LYS A 29 0.56 -5.34 9.70
CA LYS A 29 1.41 -4.14 9.68
C LYS A 29 2.55 -4.21 8.67
N CYS A 30 2.58 -5.23 7.82
CA CYS A 30 3.65 -5.44 6.84
C CYS A 30 3.08 -5.82 5.48
N PHE A 31 3.45 -5.07 4.44
CA PHE A 31 2.83 -5.17 3.13
C PHE A 31 3.88 -5.18 2.01
N ASN A 32 3.71 -6.04 1.01
CA ASN A 32 4.45 -5.95 -0.24
C ASN A 32 3.88 -4.81 -1.09
N VAL A 33 4.72 -3.93 -1.63
CA VAL A 33 4.31 -2.82 -2.50
C VAL A 33 4.89 -2.89 -3.92
N CYS A 34 5.68 -3.94 -4.24
CA CYS A 34 6.40 -4.08 -5.50
C CYS A 34 6.19 -5.46 -6.15
N GLY A 35 7.13 -5.83 -7.03
CA GLY A 35 7.17 -7.10 -7.73
C GLY A 35 7.14 -8.30 -6.77
N GLY A 36 6.81 -9.46 -7.34
CA GLY A 36 6.97 -10.74 -6.65
C GLY A 36 8.38 -11.29 -6.82
N TRP A 37 8.71 -12.34 -6.07
CA TRP A 37 9.92 -13.12 -6.25
C TRP A 37 9.53 -14.48 -6.84
N GLY A 38 10.13 -14.85 -7.99
CA GLY A 38 9.76 -16.03 -8.76
C GLY A 38 10.39 -17.32 -8.22
N GLY A 39 9.73 -17.95 -7.25
CA GLY A 39 10.01 -19.30 -6.75
C GLY A 39 8.74 -19.96 -6.23
N ASP A 40 8.74 -21.28 -6.02
CA ASP A 40 7.57 -22.04 -5.56
C ASP A 40 7.04 -21.57 -4.19
N ASP A 41 7.96 -21.03 -3.38
CA ASP A 41 7.71 -20.36 -2.10
C ASP A 41 8.00 -18.85 -2.24
N GLY A 42 7.52 -18.19 -3.29
CA GLY A 42 7.82 -16.77 -3.56
C GLY A 42 6.70 -15.80 -3.20
N LEU A 43 7.06 -14.53 -2.95
CA LEU A 43 6.07 -13.44 -2.86
C LEU A 43 5.33 -13.29 -4.18
N ARG A 44 3.99 -13.26 -4.14
CA ARG A 44 3.18 -12.88 -5.31
C ARG A 44 3.23 -11.36 -5.51
N TYR A 45 2.82 -10.92 -6.70
CA TYR A 45 2.72 -9.50 -7.01
C TYR A 45 1.73 -8.77 -6.09
N SER A 46 2.14 -7.61 -5.60
CA SER A 46 1.29 -6.67 -4.86
C SER A 46 0.18 -6.09 -5.74
N TYR A 47 -0.96 -5.73 -5.15
CA TYR A 47 -1.95 -4.88 -5.84
C TYR A 47 -1.42 -3.48 -6.15
N LEU A 48 -0.38 -3.04 -5.43
CA LEU A 48 0.34 -1.80 -5.69
C LEU A 48 1.50 -2.00 -6.67
N TYR A 49 1.73 -3.21 -7.20
CA TYR A 49 2.77 -3.42 -8.20
C TYR A 49 2.42 -2.73 -9.52
N ARG A 50 3.30 -1.86 -10.00
CA ARG A 50 3.11 -1.11 -11.25
C ARG A 50 3.23 -1.96 -12.53
N ARG A 51 3.70 -3.21 -12.46
CA ARG A 51 3.92 -4.09 -13.62
C ARG A 51 4.78 -3.38 -14.69
N SER A 52 4.25 -3.20 -15.89
CA SER A 52 4.92 -2.55 -17.01
C SER A 52 4.87 -1.03 -16.97
N TRP A 53 4.10 -0.42 -16.07
CA TRP A 53 3.95 1.02 -15.99
C TRP A 53 5.18 1.64 -15.38
N THR A 54 5.56 2.85 -15.80
CA THR A 54 6.57 3.65 -15.11
C THR A 54 6.09 4.14 -13.75
N THR A 55 7.01 4.49 -12.86
CA THR A 55 6.66 5.09 -11.55
C THR A 55 5.86 6.38 -11.73
N GLN A 56 6.12 7.15 -12.79
CA GLN A 56 5.43 8.41 -13.05
C GLN A 56 3.98 8.20 -13.51
N GLU A 57 3.73 7.25 -14.42
CA GLU A 57 2.37 6.91 -14.86
C GLU A 57 1.54 6.37 -13.70
N PHE A 58 2.10 5.45 -12.92
CA PHE A 58 1.43 4.92 -11.74
C PHE A 58 1.09 6.03 -10.74
N ARG A 59 2.04 6.95 -10.48
CA ARG A 59 1.83 8.09 -9.60
C ARG A 59 0.67 8.97 -10.08
N GLN A 60 0.60 9.25 -11.38
CA GLN A 60 -0.46 10.09 -11.95
C GLN A 60 -1.83 9.46 -11.73
N GLU A 61 -1.98 8.18 -12.06
CA GLU A 61 -3.25 7.47 -11.92
C GLU A 61 -3.66 7.27 -10.45
N LEU A 62 -2.72 6.90 -9.56
CA LEU A 62 -2.98 6.86 -8.13
C LEU A 62 -3.43 8.22 -7.59
N TRP A 63 -2.81 9.31 -8.05
CA TRP A 63 -3.19 10.66 -7.63
C TRP A 63 -4.59 11.05 -8.12
N GLN A 64 -5.02 10.60 -9.31
CA GLN A 64 -6.39 10.79 -9.76
C GLN A 64 -7.39 10.06 -8.85
N GLU A 65 -7.11 8.80 -8.52
CA GLU A 65 -7.97 8.05 -7.59
C GLU A 65 -8.05 8.71 -6.21
N ILE A 66 -6.92 9.20 -5.68
CA ILE A 66 -6.89 9.93 -4.41
C ILE A 66 -7.82 11.16 -4.47
N LYS A 67 -7.70 12.00 -5.49
CA LYS A 67 -8.57 13.19 -5.63
C LYS A 67 -10.05 12.81 -5.72
N GLN A 68 -10.35 11.71 -6.41
CA GLN A 68 -11.72 11.24 -6.60
C GLN A 68 -12.33 10.68 -5.32
N TYR A 69 -11.58 9.89 -4.56
CA TYR A 69 -12.12 9.05 -3.48
C TYR A 69 -11.80 9.56 -2.07
N LEU A 70 -10.73 10.33 -1.87
CA LEU A 70 -10.37 10.85 -0.55
C LEU A 70 -11.47 11.70 0.12
N PRO A 71 -12.19 12.61 -0.58
CA PRO A 71 -13.27 13.37 0.05
C PRO A 71 -14.38 12.47 0.59
N ARG A 72 -14.73 11.41 -0.14
CA ARG A 72 -15.75 10.43 0.25
C ARG A 72 -15.30 9.57 1.42
N TYR A 73 -14.03 9.19 1.44
CA TYR A 73 -13.41 8.53 2.58
C TYR A 73 -13.55 9.37 3.86
N LYS A 74 -13.22 10.66 3.78
CA LYS A 74 -13.34 11.61 4.90
C LYS A 74 -14.79 11.80 5.36
N ALA A 75 -15.75 11.74 4.44
CA ALA A 75 -17.19 11.78 4.74
C ALA A 75 -17.73 10.49 5.37
N GLY A 76 -16.91 9.42 5.46
CA GLY A 76 -17.31 8.12 5.99
C GLY A 76 -18.09 7.25 5.01
N GLU A 77 -18.15 7.63 3.74
CA GLU A 77 -18.87 6.92 2.66
C GLU A 77 -18.08 5.71 2.13
N LEU A 78 -16.79 5.61 2.48
CA LEU A 78 -15.92 4.50 2.15
C LEU A 78 -15.44 3.86 3.45
N LYS A 79 -16.23 2.93 4.00
CA LYS A 79 -15.82 2.12 5.14
C LYS A 79 -16.10 0.64 4.89
N VAL A 80 -15.15 -0.17 5.36
CA VAL A 80 -15.09 -1.65 5.37
C VAL A 80 -14.64 -2.29 4.06
N TYR A 81 -13.56 -3.07 4.17
CA TYR A 81 -13.06 -3.94 3.11
C TYR A 81 -14.09 -5.04 2.83
N GLY A 82 -14.67 -5.06 1.63
CA GLY A 82 -15.68 -6.02 1.22
C GLY A 82 -17.12 -5.51 1.25
N GLU A 83 -17.36 -4.32 1.81
CA GLU A 83 -18.70 -3.68 1.83
C GLU A 83 -18.75 -2.45 0.92
N GLU A 84 -17.73 -2.26 0.08
CA GLU A 84 -17.65 -1.04 -0.71
C GLU A 84 -18.78 -0.96 -1.77
N PRO A 85 -19.35 0.24 -1.99
CA PRO A 85 -20.36 0.41 -3.02
C PRO A 85 -19.83 0.02 -4.40
N ARG A 86 -20.68 -0.53 -5.28
CA ARG A 86 -20.28 -0.99 -6.64
C ARG A 86 -19.61 0.08 -7.51
N TRP A 87 -19.85 1.36 -7.22
CA TRP A 87 -19.22 2.50 -7.89
C TRP A 87 -17.78 2.78 -7.42
N TYR A 88 -17.39 2.23 -6.27
CA TYR A 88 -16.01 2.26 -5.78
C TYR A 88 -15.23 1.12 -6.43
N ARG A 89 -14.42 1.46 -7.43
CA ARG A 89 -13.52 0.54 -8.13
C ARG A 89 -12.10 1.10 -8.19
N GLY A 90 -11.71 1.88 -7.18
CA GLY A 90 -10.35 2.40 -7.07
C GLY A 90 -9.37 1.23 -7.06
N ARG A 91 -8.58 1.13 -8.11
CA ARG A 91 -7.66 0.03 -8.37
C ARG A 91 -6.52 0.01 -7.35
N TRP A 92 -6.08 1.19 -6.91
CA TRP A 92 -4.92 1.32 -6.03
C TRP A 92 -5.24 2.07 -4.74
N PHE A 93 -6.12 3.07 -4.78
CA PHE A 93 -6.48 3.89 -3.62
C PHE A 93 -6.90 3.04 -2.42
N ARG A 94 -7.69 2.00 -2.66
CA ARG A 94 -8.08 1.02 -1.63
C ARG A 94 -6.87 0.42 -0.91
N SER A 95 -5.94 -0.09 -1.69
CA SER A 95 -4.73 -0.74 -1.18
C SER A 95 -3.86 0.26 -0.41
N VAL A 96 -3.73 1.51 -0.88
CA VAL A 96 -3.00 2.55 -0.14
C VAL A 96 -3.71 2.91 1.18
N MET A 97 -5.03 3.02 1.19
CA MET A 97 -5.78 3.30 2.41
C MET A 97 -5.68 2.17 3.44
N LEU A 98 -5.55 0.91 3.02
CA LEU A 98 -5.22 -0.19 3.94
C LEU A 98 -3.89 0.02 4.67
N LEU A 99 -2.87 0.54 3.96
CA LEU A 99 -1.58 0.88 4.58
C LEU A 99 -1.74 2.01 5.60
N VAL A 100 -2.54 3.03 5.27
CA VAL A 100 -2.82 4.19 6.14
C VAL A 100 -3.53 3.75 7.42
N GLU A 101 -4.57 2.92 7.30
CA GLU A 101 -5.33 2.43 8.45
C GLU A 101 -4.51 1.47 9.32
N ALA A 102 -3.69 0.61 8.71
CA ALA A 102 -2.73 -0.21 9.44
C ALA A 102 -1.72 0.66 10.22
N ALA A 103 -1.18 1.71 9.57
CA ALA A 103 -0.25 2.64 10.21
C ALA A 103 -0.88 3.38 11.40
N LYS A 104 -2.12 3.87 11.25
CA LYS A 104 -2.88 4.50 12.33
C LYS A 104 -3.15 3.56 13.50
N LYS A 105 -3.56 2.32 13.19
CA LYS A 105 -3.91 1.32 14.20
C LYS A 105 -2.71 0.84 14.99
N HIS A 106 -1.55 0.72 14.36
CA HIS A 106 -0.36 0.10 14.94
C HIS A 106 0.76 1.09 15.30
N GLY A 107 0.59 2.39 15.00
CA GLY A 107 1.63 3.42 15.14
C GLY A 107 2.75 3.33 14.09
N TYR A 108 2.74 2.29 13.26
CA TYR A 108 3.67 2.11 12.16
C TYR A 108 3.13 1.17 11.08
N VAL A 109 3.71 1.25 9.88
CA VAL A 109 3.53 0.27 8.81
C VAL A 109 4.86 0.00 8.11
N LYS A 110 5.10 -1.25 7.74
CA LYS A 110 6.28 -1.68 6.99
C LYS A 110 5.92 -2.00 5.55
N LEU A 111 6.59 -1.34 4.62
CA LEU A 111 6.45 -1.55 3.18
C LEU A 111 7.67 -2.33 2.67
N ILE A 112 7.41 -3.50 2.10
CA ILE A 112 8.41 -4.42 1.57
C ILE A 112 8.49 -4.26 0.06
N TYR A 113 9.71 -4.12 -0.47
CA TYR A 113 9.96 -4.11 -1.91
C TYR A 113 11.03 -5.13 -2.30
N VAL A 114 10.93 -5.70 -3.50
CA VAL A 114 11.90 -6.69 -4.01
C VAL A 114 12.99 -5.99 -4.83
N ASP A 115 12.58 -5.34 -5.92
CA ASP A 115 13.46 -4.87 -7.00
C ASP A 115 13.25 -3.38 -7.36
N ASP A 116 12.19 -2.76 -6.87
CA ASP A 116 11.74 -1.45 -7.34
C ASP A 116 11.60 -0.43 -6.21
N ARG A 117 12.76 0.01 -5.71
CA ARG A 117 12.84 1.01 -4.64
C ARG A 117 12.17 2.35 -4.97
N PRO A 118 12.35 2.96 -6.17
CA PRO A 118 11.72 4.24 -6.47
C PRO A 118 10.20 4.21 -6.42
N HIS A 119 9.58 3.12 -6.89
CA HIS A 119 8.14 2.91 -6.76
C HIS A 119 7.74 2.78 -5.29
N ALA A 120 8.48 1.99 -4.51
CA ALA A 120 8.19 1.79 -3.10
C ALA A 120 8.32 3.10 -2.27
N GLU A 121 9.31 3.94 -2.58
CA GLU A 121 9.47 5.27 -2.00
C GLU A 121 8.32 6.22 -2.37
N MET A 122 7.80 6.12 -3.60
CA MET A 122 6.61 6.89 -4.01
C MET A 122 5.38 6.47 -3.21
N ILE A 123 5.15 5.16 -3.04
CA ILE A 123 4.06 4.65 -2.19
C ILE A 123 4.24 5.10 -0.74
N LYS A 124 5.46 5.02 -0.19
CA LYS A 124 5.78 5.52 1.16
C LYS A 124 5.37 6.98 1.33
N ARG A 125 5.83 7.87 0.44
CA ARG A 125 5.50 9.31 0.50
C ARG A 125 4.00 9.56 0.36
N CYS A 126 3.31 8.74 -0.43
CA CYS A 126 1.85 8.82 -0.58
C CYS A 126 1.14 8.47 0.73
N VAL A 127 1.54 7.39 1.40
CA VAL A 127 0.99 7.00 2.71
C VAL A 127 1.28 8.07 3.76
N GLU A 128 2.52 8.57 3.83
CA GLU A 128 2.92 9.66 4.74
C GLU A 128 2.05 10.91 4.52
N TRP A 129 1.83 11.30 3.25
CA TRP A 129 0.96 12.43 2.94
C TRP A 129 -0.49 12.15 3.38
N LEU A 130 -1.06 10.99 3.05
CA LEU A 130 -2.43 10.62 3.42
C LEU A 130 -2.63 10.61 4.94
N LEU A 131 -1.64 10.17 5.72
CA LEU A 131 -1.69 10.23 7.19
C LEU A 131 -1.86 11.64 7.74
N THR A 132 -1.41 12.68 7.02
CA THR A 132 -1.67 14.09 7.40
C THR A 132 -3.06 14.58 7.01
N GLN A 133 -3.73 13.86 6.12
CA GLN A 133 -5.02 14.28 5.55
C GLN A 133 -6.21 13.67 6.26
N VAL A 134 -6.08 12.46 6.80
CA VAL A 134 -7.20 11.66 7.35
C VAL A 134 -7.06 11.37 8.82
#